data_AF-A0A7L3IKQ8-F1
#
_entry.id   AF-A0A7L3IKQ8-F1
#
_cell.length_a   1.000
_cell.length_b   1.000
_cell.length_c   1.000
_cell.angle_alpha   90.00
_cell.angle_beta   90.00
_cell.angle_gamma   90.00
#
_symmetry.space_group_name_H-M   'P 1'
#
loop_
_entity.id
_entity.type
_entity.pdbx_description
1 polymer ?
#
loop_
_entity_poly.entity_id
_entity_poly.type
_entity_poly.pdbx_seq_one_letter_code
_entity_poly.pdbx_strand_id
1 'polypeptide(L)'
;AARTLHEVSLHESIRYAPGDAVEKWLNDLLCLDCLNITRIISGCPLPDTCDLYYVNRDTLFCYHRASEVFLQRLMALYVASHYKNSPNDLQMLSDAPAHHLFCLLPPVPPTQNSLPEVLAVVQVCMEGEISRQSILNSLSRGKKASGDLIPWTISEQFQDPDFGGLSGGRVVRIAVHPDYQGMGYGSRALTLLQMYYEGKFPSLEEKTVQKPKEITTVSSETVGLLEEVVTPRKDLPPLLLKLSERQAENLDYLGVSYGLTPRLLK
;
A
#
# COMPACT_ATOMS: atom_id res chain seq x y z
N ALA A 1 22.09 7.10 39.45
CA ALA A 1 21.84 5.66 39.30
C ALA A 1 21.22 5.44 37.92
N ALA A 2 21.89 4.71 37.02
CA ALA A 2 21.35 4.39 35.71
C ALA A 2 20.30 3.28 35.86
N ARG A 3 19.10 3.46 35.30
CA ARG A 3 18.06 2.43 35.27
C ARG A 3 18.52 1.30 34.33
N THR A 4 18.45 0.05 34.78
CA THR A 4 18.73 -1.13 33.95
C THR A 4 17.46 -1.56 33.23
N LEU A 5 17.56 -1.81 31.92
CA LEU A 5 16.51 -2.41 31.12
C LEU A 5 16.76 -3.92 31.05
N HIS A 6 15.78 -4.72 31.44
CA HIS A 6 15.81 -6.17 31.28
C HIS A 6 14.71 -6.57 30.30
N GLU A 7 15.10 -7.10 29.14
CA GLU A 7 14.19 -7.63 28.14
C GLU A 7 14.10 -9.15 28.30
N VAL A 8 12.88 -9.69 28.35
CA VAL A 8 12.59 -11.12 28.45
C VAL A 8 11.61 -11.49 27.36
N SER A 9 11.98 -12.42 26.49
CA SER A 9 11.10 -12.95 25.43
C SER A 9 10.62 -14.36 25.77
N LEU A 10 9.36 -14.64 25.46
CA LEU A 10 8.74 -15.97 25.59
C LEU A 10 8.37 -16.47 24.21
N HIS A 11 8.83 -17.68 23.87
CA HIS A 11 8.61 -18.28 22.55
C HIS A 11 7.78 -19.56 22.61
N GLU A 12 7.67 -20.19 23.78
CA GLU A 12 6.93 -21.45 23.93
C GLU A 12 5.43 -21.18 24.13
N SER A 13 4.61 -21.78 23.27
CA SER A 13 3.16 -21.71 23.37
C SER A 13 2.65 -22.62 24.49
N ILE A 14 1.60 -22.18 25.19
CA ILE A 14 0.90 -23.00 26.20
C ILE A 14 -0.31 -23.77 25.63
N ARG A 15 -0.70 -23.50 24.37
CA ARG A 15 -1.93 -24.05 23.76
C ARG A 15 -1.67 -25.17 22.76
N TYR A 16 -0.54 -25.12 22.07
CA TYR A 16 -0.14 -26.04 21.02
C TYR A 16 1.35 -26.37 21.10
N ALA A 17 1.75 -27.45 20.43
CA ALA A 17 3.13 -27.92 20.43
C ALA A 17 4.07 -26.93 19.72
N PRO A 18 5.36 -26.89 20.08
CA PRO A 18 6.33 -26.10 19.36
C PRO A 18 6.44 -26.58 17.90
N GLY A 19 6.41 -25.63 16.96
CA GLY A 19 6.54 -25.92 15.52
C GLY A 19 5.25 -26.40 14.85
N ASP A 20 4.08 -25.96 15.33
CA ASP A 20 2.80 -26.26 14.68
C ASP A 20 2.79 -25.76 13.23
N ALA A 21 2.51 -26.67 12.29
CA ALA A 21 2.48 -26.36 10.87
C ALA A 21 1.34 -25.39 10.50
N VAL A 22 0.22 -25.43 11.23
CA VAL A 22 -0.92 -24.52 10.99
C VAL A 22 -0.58 -23.11 11.45
N GLU A 23 0.09 -22.97 12.60
CA GLU A 23 0.58 -21.68 13.08
C GLU A 23 1.59 -21.09 12.10
N LYS A 24 2.56 -21.89 11.66
CA LYS A 24 3.55 -21.45 10.67
C LYS A 24 2.89 -20.99 9.38
N TRP A 25 1.96 -21.78 8.84
CA TRP A 25 1.21 -21.41 7.64
C TRP A 25 0.42 -20.10 7.84
N LEU A 26 -0.22 -19.93 8.99
CA LEU A 26 -0.98 -18.72 9.30
C LEU A 26 -0.06 -17.48 9.41
N ASN A 27 1.10 -17.63 10.05
CA ASN A 27 2.11 -16.57 10.15
C ASN A 27 2.70 -16.20 8.78
N ASP A 28 2.97 -17.20 7.94
CA ASP A 28 3.44 -17.00 6.57
C ASP A 28 2.36 -16.26 5.73
N LEU A 29 1.10 -16.71 5.81
CA LEU A 29 -0.03 -16.12 5.07
C LEU A 29 -0.33 -14.68 5.49
N LEU A 30 -0.36 -14.41 6.79
CA LEU A 30 -0.63 -13.07 7.33
C LEU A 30 0.63 -12.19 7.39
N CYS A 31 1.77 -12.71 6.93
CA CYS A 31 3.07 -12.03 6.96
C CYS A 31 3.42 -11.52 8.36
N LEU A 32 3.19 -12.30 9.43
CA LEU A 32 3.41 -11.86 10.81
C LEU A 32 4.88 -11.95 11.24
N ASP A 33 5.69 -12.75 10.55
CA ASP A 33 7.14 -12.88 10.76
C ASP A 33 7.94 -11.68 10.19
N CYS A 34 7.53 -10.48 10.57
CA CYS A 34 8.07 -9.20 10.09
C CYS A 34 9.40 -8.76 10.74
N LEU A 35 10.00 -9.58 11.60
CA LEU A 35 11.17 -9.17 12.41
C LEU A 35 12.47 -9.10 11.61
N ASN A 36 12.52 -9.70 10.41
CA ASN A 36 13.70 -9.70 9.56
C ASN A 36 13.62 -8.62 8.49
N ILE A 37 13.65 -7.35 8.93
CA ILE A 37 14.03 -6.27 8.03
C ILE A 37 15.50 -6.55 7.66
N THR A 38 15.76 -6.95 6.42
CA THR A 38 17.13 -7.15 5.93
C THR A 38 17.88 -5.85 6.09
N ARG A 39 18.82 -5.83 7.04
CA ARG A 39 19.74 -4.70 7.19
C ARG A 39 20.47 -4.52 5.87
N ILE A 40 20.33 -3.33 5.30
CA ILE A 40 20.97 -3.02 4.04
C ILE A 40 22.46 -2.80 4.32
N ILE A 41 23.28 -3.74 3.86
CA ILE A 41 24.74 -3.72 4.05
C ILE A 41 25.41 -2.85 2.96
N SER A 42 24.72 -2.62 1.84
CA SER A 42 25.15 -1.69 0.79
C SER A 42 24.85 -0.25 1.18
N GLY A 43 25.79 0.68 0.92
CA GLY A 43 25.64 2.08 1.30
C GLY A 43 24.32 2.72 0.86
N CYS A 44 23.92 3.77 1.58
CA CYS A 44 22.70 4.51 1.28
C CYS A 44 22.77 5.19 -0.10
N PRO A 45 21.87 4.87 -1.05
CA PRO A 45 21.79 5.59 -2.32
C PRO A 45 21.28 7.01 -2.08
N LEU A 46 21.68 7.97 -2.89
CA LEU A 46 21.14 9.33 -2.78
C LEU A 46 19.62 9.31 -3.04
N PRO A 47 18.80 9.99 -2.22
CA PRO A 47 17.35 10.06 -2.43
C PRO A 47 16.96 10.48 -3.86
N ASP A 48 17.74 11.38 -4.46
CA ASP A 48 17.49 11.88 -5.82
C ASP A 48 17.67 10.83 -6.93
N THR A 49 18.48 9.80 -6.68
CA THR A 49 18.68 8.68 -7.61
C THR A 49 17.64 7.58 -7.46
N CYS A 50 16.76 7.69 -6.46
CA CYS A 50 15.71 6.71 -6.21
C CYS A 50 14.45 7.09 -6.98
N ASP A 51 13.84 6.07 -7.58
CA ASP A 51 12.63 6.19 -8.37
C ASP A 51 11.45 5.52 -7.68
N LEU A 52 10.27 6.07 -7.91
CA LEU A 52 9.02 5.55 -7.40
C LEU A 52 8.41 4.60 -8.45
N TYR A 53 7.93 3.45 -8.00
CA TYR A 53 7.30 2.43 -8.83
C TYR A 53 5.89 2.19 -8.34
N TYR A 54 4.98 1.93 -9.27
CA TYR A 54 3.63 1.47 -8.96
C TYR A 54 3.63 -0.05 -8.79
N VAL A 55 3.05 -0.54 -7.71
CA VAL A 55 2.93 -1.98 -7.43
C VAL A 55 1.58 -2.46 -7.93
N ASN A 56 1.59 -3.45 -8.81
CA ASN A 56 0.37 -4.10 -9.24
C ASN A 56 -0.09 -5.10 -8.17
N ARG A 57 -1.33 -4.94 -7.69
CA ARG A 57 -1.88 -5.75 -6.59
C ARG A 57 -2.23 -7.17 -7.02
N ASP A 58 -2.74 -7.35 -8.24
CA ASP A 58 -3.11 -8.67 -8.76
C ASP A 58 -1.89 -9.60 -8.83
N THR A 59 -0.72 -9.03 -9.09
CA THR A 59 0.55 -9.76 -9.22
C THR A 59 1.31 -9.82 -7.89
N LEU A 60 1.01 -8.91 -6.96
CA LEU A 60 1.47 -8.98 -5.59
C LEU A 60 0.82 -10.15 -4.84
N PHE A 61 -0.50 -10.33 -4.99
CA PHE A 61 -1.28 -11.36 -4.29
C PHE A 61 -1.46 -12.66 -5.11
N CYS A 62 -0.60 -12.92 -6.10
CA CYS A 62 -0.69 -14.14 -6.93
C CYS A 62 -0.08 -15.40 -6.29
N TYR A 63 0.40 -15.31 -5.04
CA TYR A 63 1.07 -16.38 -4.31
C TYR A 63 2.28 -16.99 -5.05
N HIS A 64 3.01 -16.16 -5.80
CA HIS A 64 4.29 -16.54 -6.40
C HIS A 64 5.44 -16.31 -5.40
N ARG A 65 6.43 -17.21 -5.35
CA ARG A 65 7.54 -17.16 -4.38
C ARG A 65 8.24 -15.79 -4.32
N ALA A 66 8.46 -15.14 -5.47
CA ALA A 66 9.10 -13.83 -5.49
C ALA A 66 8.16 -12.71 -5.00
N SER A 67 6.86 -12.79 -5.30
CA SER A 67 5.85 -11.84 -4.85
C SER A 67 5.61 -11.95 -3.35
N GLU A 68 5.60 -13.17 -2.80
CA GLU A 68 5.49 -13.41 -1.35
C GLU A 68 6.67 -12.81 -0.58
N VAL A 69 7.90 -13.01 -1.06
CA VAL A 69 9.08 -12.36 -0.44
C VAL A 69 8.98 -10.84 -0.51
N PHE A 70 8.45 -10.29 -1.61
CA PHE A 70 8.24 -8.84 -1.74
C PHE A 70 7.13 -8.33 -0.82
N LEU A 71 6.02 -9.07 -0.70
CA LEU A 71 4.90 -8.76 0.18
C LEU A 71 5.33 -8.80 1.65
N GLN A 72 6.09 -9.81 2.05
CA GLN A 72 6.66 -9.90 3.41
C GLN A 72 7.56 -8.71 3.73
N ARG A 73 8.41 -8.28 2.78
CA ARG A 73 9.24 -7.07 2.95
C ARG A 73 8.40 -5.80 3.10
N LEU A 74 7.35 -5.68 2.29
CA LEU A 74 6.42 -4.54 2.33
C LEU A 74 5.65 -4.50 3.65
N MET A 75 5.15 -5.65 4.12
CA MET A 75 4.45 -5.76 5.40
C MET A 75 5.39 -5.52 6.58
N ALA A 76 6.63 -6.03 6.53
CA ALA A 76 7.65 -5.74 7.53
C ALA A 76 7.90 -4.24 7.68
N LEU A 77 7.92 -3.52 6.56
CA LEU A 77 8.05 -2.07 6.55
C LEU A 77 6.84 -1.37 7.19
N TYR A 78 5.62 -1.82 6.90
CA TYR A 78 4.42 -1.29 7.54
C TYR A 78 4.43 -1.55 9.05
N VAL A 79 4.80 -2.76 9.46
CA VAL A 79 4.88 -3.12 10.88
C VAL A 79 5.91 -2.29 11.61
N ALA A 80 7.07 -2.04 10.98
CA ALA A 80 8.15 -1.27 11.57
C ALA A 80 7.86 0.25 11.71
N SER A 81 7.08 0.81 10.80
CA SER A 81 6.83 2.26 10.73
C SER A 81 5.57 2.71 11.48
N HIS A 82 4.60 1.82 11.69
CA HIS A 82 3.32 2.15 12.31
C HIS A 82 3.19 1.63 13.74
N TYR A 83 2.78 2.52 14.64
CA TYR A 83 2.59 2.24 16.07
C TYR A 83 1.49 1.20 16.36
N LYS A 84 0.51 1.02 15.46
CA LYS A 84 -0.56 0.05 15.59
C LYS A 84 -0.93 -0.50 14.21
N ASN A 85 -0.82 -1.81 14.06
CA ASN A 85 -1.21 -2.53 12.85
C ASN A 85 -2.27 -3.57 13.20
N SER A 86 -3.18 -3.82 12.25
CA SER A 86 -4.17 -4.89 12.33
C SER A 86 -3.96 -5.83 11.15
N PRO A 87 -4.08 -7.16 11.30
CA PRO A 87 -4.02 -8.08 10.15
C PRO A 87 -5.09 -7.77 9.09
N ASN A 88 -6.20 -7.14 9.48
CA ASN A 88 -7.23 -6.67 8.55
C ASN A 88 -6.72 -5.63 7.54
N ASP A 89 -5.58 -4.98 7.82
CA ASP A 89 -4.97 -4.02 6.89
C ASP A 89 -4.54 -4.70 5.59
N LEU A 90 -4.06 -5.96 5.67
CA LEU A 90 -3.69 -6.76 4.50
C LEU A 90 -4.92 -7.11 3.66
N GLN A 91 -6.01 -7.48 4.32
CA GLN A 91 -7.29 -7.75 3.67
C GLN A 91 -7.85 -6.49 2.99
N MET A 92 -7.78 -5.34 3.64
CA MET A 92 -8.19 -4.07 3.04
C MET A 92 -7.34 -3.73 1.80
N LEU A 93 -6.04 -4.02 1.85
CA LEU A 93 -5.14 -3.83 0.72
C LEU A 93 -5.45 -4.72 -0.48
N SER A 94 -5.90 -5.96 -0.24
CA SER A 94 -6.28 -6.90 -1.30
C SER A 94 -7.67 -6.62 -1.87
N ASP A 95 -8.63 -6.26 -1.03
CA ASP A 95 -10.05 -6.19 -1.40
C ASP A 95 -10.45 -4.83 -2.00
N ALA A 96 -9.92 -3.72 -1.46
CA ALA A 96 -10.44 -2.40 -1.80
C ALA A 96 -9.77 -1.83 -3.07
N PRO A 97 -10.47 -1.72 -4.22
CA PRO A 97 -9.87 -1.34 -5.51
C PRO A 97 -9.35 0.10 -5.53
N ALA A 98 -9.84 0.96 -4.65
CA ALA A 98 -9.38 2.35 -4.52
C ALA A 98 -7.97 2.49 -3.92
N HIS A 99 -7.38 1.42 -3.36
CA HIS A 99 -6.05 1.48 -2.77
C HIS A 99 -4.94 1.25 -3.80
N HIS A 100 -4.04 2.21 -3.92
CA HIS A 100 -2.83 2.13 -4.72
C HIS A 100 -1.60 2.02 -3.83
N LEU A 101 -0.66 1.18 -4.25
CA LEU A 101 0.62 0.98 -3.60
C LEU A 101 1.74 1.53 -4.48
N PHE A 102 2.59 2.34 -3.88
CA PHE A 102 3.80 2.85 -4.50
C PHE A 102 5.02 2.49 -3.65
N CYS A 103 6.11 2.07 -4.29
CA CYS A 103 7.35 1.70 -3.63
C CYS A 103 8.50 2.54 -4.18
N LEU A 104 9.29 3.12 -3.29
CA LEU A 104 10.54 3.80 -3.63
C LEU A 104 11.67 2.76 -3.62
N LEU A 105 12.33 2.61 -4.76
CA LEU A 105 13.39 1.63 -4.96
C LEU A 105 14.72 2.33 -5.28
N PRO A 106 15.85 1.75 -4.86
CA PRO A 106 17.16 2.20 -5.31
C PRO A 106 17.32 1.96 -6.82
N PRO A 107 18.24 2.68 -7.50
CA PRO A 107 18.53 2.42 -8.90
C PRO A 107 19.01 0.97 -9.08
N VAL A 108 18.23 0.18 -9.82
CA VAL A 108 18.52 -1.24 -10.02
C VAL A 108 19.59 -1.37 -11.11
N PRO A 109 20.77 -1.97 -10.83
CA PRO A 109 21.75 -2.27 -11.86
C PRO A 109 21.15 -3.24 -12.88
N PRO A 110 21.33 -3.04 -14.20
CA PRO A 110 20.78 -3.92 -15.22
C PRO A 110 21.32 -5.36 -15.17
N THR A 111 22.35 -5.62 -14.35
CA THR A 111 23.00 -6.91 -14.17
C THR A 111 22.43 -7.73 -13.01
N GLN A 112 21.56 -7.16 -12.18
CA GLN A 112 21.11 -7.79 -10.94
C GLN A 112 19.68 -8.34 -11.07
N ASN A 113 19.56 -9.67 -11.15
CA ASN A 113 18.28 -10.40 -11.20
C ASN A 113 17.65 -10.65 -9.81
N SER A 114 18.09 -9.95 -8.76
CA SER A 114 17.52 -10.08 -7.42
C SER A 114 16.40 -9.06 -7.18
N LEU A 115 15.40 -9.45 -6.40
CA LEU A 115 14.32 -8.55 -5.97
C LEU A 115 14.90 -7.28 -5.31
N PRO A 116 14.56 -6.08 -5.82
CA PRO A 116 15.04 -4.84 -5.26
C PRO A 116 14.57 -4.67 -3.81
N GLU A 117 15.38 -3.98 -3.03
CA GLU A 117 15.03 -3.64 -1.66
C GLU A 117 14.10 -2.42 -1.65
N VAL A 118 13.12 -2.46 -0.75
CA VAL A 118 12.09 -1.42 -0.65
C VAL A 118 12.52 -0.41 0.41
N LEU A 119 12.83 0.81 -0.02
CA LEU A 119 13.31 1.87 0.88
C LEU A 119 12.15 2.59 1.58
N ALA A 120 11.10 2.88 0.82
CA ALA A 120 9.87 3.47 1.31
C ALA A 120 8.66 2.92 0.57
N VAL A 121 7.52 2.85 1.25
CA VAL A 121 6.22 2.46 0.68
C VAL A 121 5.23 3.57 0.97
N VAL A 122 4.41 3.92 -0.01
CA VAL A 122 3.31 4.88 0.11
C VAL A 122 2.03 4.20 -0.32
N GLN A 123 1.05 4.19 0.57
CA GLN A 123 -0.30 3.72 0.31
C GLN A 123 -1.21 4.92 0.08
N VAL A 124 -1.84 4.98 -1.09
CA VAL A 124 -2.84 6.00 -1.43
C VAL A 124 -4.19 5.33 -1.56
N CYS A 125 -5.24 5.98 -1.09
CA CYS A 125 -6.63 5.60 -1.31
C CYS A 125 -7.28 6.70 -2.14
N MET A 126 -7.88 6.34 -3.26
CA MET A 126 -8.70 7.27 -4.04
C MET A 126 -10.01 7.50 -3.27
N GLU A 127 -10.40 8.75 -3.11
CA GLU A 127 -11.59 9.18 -2.38
C GLU A 127 -12.33 10.26 -3.16
N GLY A 128 -13.66 10.31 -3.02
CA GLY A 128 -14.47 11.38 -3.62
C GLY A 128 -15.42 10.89 -4.71
N GLU A 129 -15.75 11.78 -5.65
CA GLU A 129 -16.81 11.58 -6.66
C GLU A 129 -18.17 11.17 -6.03
N ILE A 130 -18.43 11.65 -4.80
CA ILE A 130 -19.64 11.29 -4.06
C ILE A 130 -20.81 12.10 -4.61
N SER A 131 -21.91 11.40 -4.94
CA SER A 131 -23.13 12.08 -5.38
C SER A 131 -23.63 13.08 -4.34
N ARG A 132 -23.96 14.29 -4.78
CA ARG A 132 -24.51 15.38 -3.95
C ARG A 132 -25.69 14.92 -3.09
N GLN A 133 -26.56 14.08 -3.65
CA GLN A 133 -27.72 13.54 -2.92
C GLN A 133 -27.30 12.68 -1.72
N SER A 134 -26.23 11.87 -1.87
CA SER A 134 -25.70 11.05 -0.78
C SER A 134 -25.10 11.91 0.32
N ILE A 135 -24.43 13.02 -0.04
CA ILE A 135 -23.87 13.97 0.92
C ILE A 135 -25.00 14.64 1.72
N LEU A 136 -26.02 15.17 1.05
CA LEU A 136 -27.18 15.80 1.72
C LEU A 136 -27.96 14.82 2.61
N ASN A 137 -28.10 13.57 2.17
CA ASN A 137 -28.73 12.51 2.97
C ASN A 137 -27.89 12.16 4.22
N SER A 138 -26.56 12.20 4.12
CA SER A 138 -25.65 11.97 5.24
C SER A 138 -25.70 13.12 6.24
N LEU A 139 -25.66 14.38 5.78
CA LEU A 139 -25.80 15.56 6.64
C LEU A 139 -27.13 15.57 7.42
N SER A 140 -28.23 15.18 6.79
CA SER A 140 -29.54 15.14 7.43
C SER A 140 -29.74 13.96 8.39
N ARG A 141 -29.06 12.82 8.16
CA ARG A 141 -29.24 11.59 8.95
C ARG A 141 -28.09 11.27 9.90
N GLY A 142 -26.98 11.99 9.83
CA GLY A 142 -25.77 11.75 10.61
C GLY A 142 -25.11 10.39 10.35
N LYS A 143 -25.37 9.76 9.20
CA LYS A 143 -24.83 8.44 8.85
C LYS A 143 -23.68 8.56 7.86
N LYS A 144 -22.46 8.35 8.34
CA LYS A 144 -21.26 8.27 7.51
C LYS A 144 -21.20 6.91 6.81
N ALA A 145 -21.02 6.91 5.50
CA ALA A 145 -20.63 5.69 4.80
C ALA A 145 -19.20 5.30 5.22
N SER A 146 -18.89 4.01 5.18
CA SER A 146 -17.52 3.55 5.42
C SER A 146 -16.64 3.92 4.23
N GLY A 147 -15.52 4.59 4.46
CA GLY A 147 -14.63 5.10 3.41
C GLY A 147 -14.56 6.64 3.39
N ASP A 148 -14.06 7.18 2.28
CA ASP A 148 -14.03 8.62 1.91
C ASP A 148 -13.87 9.60 3.09
N LEU A 149 -12.82 9.40 3.89
CA LEU A 149 -12.69 10.10 5.17
C LEU A 149 -12.63 11.62 4.98
N ILE A 150 -11.86 12.09 3.98
CA ILE A 150 -11.63 13.51 3.75
C ILE A 150 -12.90 14.20 3.23
N PRO A 151 -13.55 13.71 2.14
CA PRO A 151 -14.83 14.24 1.67
C PRO A 151 -15.87 14.36 2.78
N TRP A 152 -16.07 13.29 3.56
CA TRP A 152 -17.08 13.29 4.63
C TRP A 152 -16.77 14.31 5.72
N THR A 153 -15.51 14.40 6.14
CA THR A 153 -15.10 15.29 7.21
C THR A 153 -15.24 16.75 6.80
N ILE A 154 -14.79 17.12 5.59
CA ILE A 154 -14.85 18.50 5.11
C ILE A 154 -16.30 18.92 4.85
N SER A 155 -17.10 18.08 4.18
CA SER A 155 -18.52 18.39 3.93
C SER A 155 -19.34 18.50 5.21
N GLU A 156 -18.99 17.77 6.27
CA GLU A 156 -19.68 17.88 7.57
C GLU A 156 -19.26 19.14 8.36
N GLN A 157 -17.95 19.42 8.44
CA GLN A 157 -17.42 20.53 9.24
C GLN A 157 -17.69 21.90 8.61
N PHE A 158 -17.56 21.99 7.28
CA PHE A 158 -17.75 23.23 6.54
C PHE A 158 -19.12 23.35 5.87
N GLN A 159 -19.96 22.32 5.96
CA GLN A 159 -21.28 22.25 5.31
C GLN A 159 -21.22 22.48 3.79
N ASP A 160 -20.10 22.11 3.16
CA ASP A 160 -19.88 22.26 1.73
C ASP A 160 -20.13 20.93 1.00
N PRO A 161 -21.26 20.79 0.29
CA PRO A 161 -21.56 19.58 -0.48
C PRO A 161 -20.78 19.49 -1.78
N ASP A 162 -20.18 20.60 -2.26
CA ASP A 162 -19.47 20.62 -3.54
C ASP A 162 -18.09 19.97 -3.40
N PHE A 163 -17.45 20.10 -2.22
CA PHE A 163 -16.18 19.44 -1.93
C PHE A 163 -16.25 17.91 -2.05
N GLY A 164 -17.33 17.28 -1.60
CA GLY A 164 -17.46 15.83 -1.65
C GLY A 164 -17.64 15.25 -3.06
N GLY A 165 -17.96 16.11 -4.03
CA GLY A 165 -18.02 15.74 -5.45
C GLY A 165 -16.66 15.76 -6.15
N LEU A 166 -15.63 16.36 -5.55
CA LEU A 166 -14.27 16.40 -6.10
C LEU A 166 -13.61 15.03 -6.03
N SER A 167 -12.70 14.75 -6.96
CA SER A 167 -11.86 13.55 -6.95
C SER A 167 -10.58 13.84 -6.18
N GLY A 168 -10.24 12.99 -5.21
CA GLY A 168 -9.05 13.18 -4.37
C GLY A 168 -8.30 11.90 -4.09
N GLY A 169 -7.05 12.07 -3.66
CA GLY A 169 -6.23 10.99 -3.14
C GLY A 169 -5.92 11.23 -1.67
N ARG A 170 -6.15 10.23 -0.82
CA ARG A 170 -5.67 10.23 0.56
C ARG A 170 -4.44 9.33 0.68
N VAL A 171 -3.30 9.91 1.07
CA VAL A 171 -2.16 9.12 1.53
C VAL A 171 -2.53 8.53 2.90
N VAL A 172 -2.84 7.24 2.91
CA VAL A 172 -3.26 6.50 4.10
C VAL A 172 -2.06 6.21 4.99
N ARG A 173 -0.96 5.76 4.37
CA ARG A 173 0.26 5.35 5.07
C ARG A 173 1.49 5.70 4.26
N ILE A 174 2.54 6.12 4.97
CA ILE A 174 3.90 6.21 4.45
C ILE A 174 4.81 5.47 5.41
N ALA A 175 5.54 4.50 4.89
CA ALA A 175 6.44 3.66 5.64
C ALA A 175 7.85 3.84 5.07
N VAL A 176 8.76 4.36 5.89
CA VAL A 176 10.19 4.45 5.54
C VAL A 176 10.94 3.47 6.41
N HIS A 177 11.92 2.81 5.81
CA HIS A 177 12.75 1.85 6.51
C HIS A 177 13.43 2.50 7.72
N PRO A 178 13.42 1.86 8.91
CA PRO A 178 13.86 2.47 10.17
C PRO A 178 15.29 3.01 10.10
N ASP A 179 16.20 2.26 9.47
CA ASP A 179 17.60 2.68 9.29
C ASP A 179 17.78 3.91 8.37
N TYR A 180 16.78 4.26 7.56
CA TYR A 180 16.79 5.36 6.60
C TYR A 180 15.90 6.54 7.00
N GLN A 181 15.34 6.51 8.21
CA GLN A 181 14.55 7.61 8.74
C GLN A 181 15.42 8.85 8.92
N GLY A 182 14.90 10.01 8.51
CA GLY A 182 15.63 11.29 8.58
C GLY A 182 16.56 11.57 7.39
N MET A 183 16.67 10.67 6.41
CA MET A 183 17.50 10.86 5.22
C MET A 183 16.75 11.43 4.00
N GLY A 184 15.45 11.72 4.12
CA GLY A 184 14.66 12.37 3.07
C GLY A 184 13.97 11.46 2.05
N TYR A 185 14.07 10.13 2.17
CA TYR A 185 13.39 9.20 1.25
C TYR A 185 11.85 9.34 1.27
N GLY A 186 11.26 9.59 2.43
CA GLY A 186 9.82 9.84 2.54
C GLY A 186 9.39 11.11 1.79
N SER A 187 10.16 12.19 1.95
CA SER A 187 9.94 13.45 1.23
C SER A 187 10.06 13.24 -0.28
N ARG A 188 11.11 12.53 -0.73
CA ARG A 188 11.29 12.17 -2.14
C ARG A 188 10.10 11.38 -2.69
N ALA A 189 9.62 10.37 -1.96
CA ALA A 189 8.49 9.55 -2.38
C ALA A 189 7.22 10.40 -2.55
N LEU A 190 6.93 11.31 -1.61
CA LEU A 190 5.79 12.23 -1.71
C LEU A 190 5.94 13.24 -2.84
N THR A 191 7.14 13.81 -3.06
CA THR A 191 7.40 14.72 -4.17
C THR A 191 7.19 14.03 -5.52
N LEU A 192 7.71 12.82 -5.70
CA LEU A 192 7.50 12.04 -6.93
C LEU A 192 6.02 11.68 -7.13
N LEU A 193 5.32 11.34 -6.05
CA LEU A 193 3.89 11.05 -6.09
C LEU A 193 3.05 12.27 -6.46
N GLN A 194 3.38 13.45 -5.93
CA GLN A 194 2.75 14.70 -6.33
C GLN A 194 3.00 14.99 -7.82
N MET A 195 4.25 14.88 -8.28
CA MET A 195 4.59 15.07 -9.70
C MET A 195 3.87 14.08 -10.62
N TYR A 196 3.60 12.87 -10.14
CA TYR A 196 2.85 11.83 -10.85
C TYR A 196 1.41 12.26 -11.08
N TYR A 197 0.69 12.65 -10.02
CA TYR A 197 -0.70 13.10 -10.13
C TYR A 197 -0.86 14.47 -10.81
N GLU A 198 0.17 15.32 -10.79
CA GLU A 198 0.20 16.56 -11.58
C GLU A 198 0.45 16.31 -13.09
N GLY A 199 0.73 15.07 -13.52
CA GLY A 199 0.97 14.73 -14.92
C GLY A 199 2.35 15.18 -15.46
N LYS A 200 3.33 15.44 -14.59
CA LYS A 200 4.69 15.86 -14.99
C LYS A 200 5.53 14.73 -15.58
N PHE A 201 5.07 13.48 -15.48
CA PHE A 201 5.72 12.34 -16.12
C PHE A 201 5.13 12.15 -17.52
N PRO A 202 5.95 12.17 -18.58
CA PRO A 202 5.46 11.87 -19.92
C PRO A 202 5.01 10.41 -19.95
N SER A 203 3.71 10.20 -20.16
CA SER A 203 3.17 8.87 -20.43
C SER A 203 3.71 8.38 -21.77
N LEU A 204 4.40 7.25 -21.77
CA LEU A 204 4.90 6.64 -23.01
C LEU A 204 3.76 6.06 -23.87
N GLU A 205 2.56 5.92 -23.30
CA GLU A 205 1.37 5.40 -23.96
C GLU A 205 0.47 6.54 -24.45
N GLU A 206 0.74 7.05 -25.65
CA GLU A 206 -0.12 8.00 -26.39
C GLU A 206 -1.39 7.34 -26.97
N LYS A 207 -1.74 6.14 -26.53
CA LYS A 207 -2.94 5.41 -26.94
C LYS A 207 -3.70 5.01 -25.71
N THR A 208 -4.92 5.54 -25.60
CA THR A 208 -5.97 5.08 -24.69
C THR A 208 -5.83 3.58 -24.44
N VAL A 209 -5.41 3.22 -23.23
CA VAL A 209 -5.47 1.83 -22.75
C VAL A 209 -6.94 1.46 -22.83
N GLN A 210 -7.29 0.73 -23.90
CA GLN A 210 -8.47 -0.11 -23.91
C GLN A 210 -8.45 -0.86 -22.58
N LYS A 211 -9.54 -0.77 -21.81
CA LYS A 211 -9.75 -1.42 -20.51
C LYS A 211 -8.84 -2.64 -20.37
N PRO A 212 -8.07 -2.78 -19.27
CA PRO A 212 -7.23 -3.95 -19.07
C PRO A 212 -8.09 -5.17 -19.40
N LYS A 213 -7.61 -6.02 -20.35
CA LYS A 213 -8.29 -7.26 -20.70
C LYS A 213 -8.72 -7.88 -19.39
N GLU A 214 -10.03 -7.95 -19.15
CA GLU A 214 -10.58 -8.64 -18.00
C GLU A 214 -9.83 -9.97 -17.96
N ILE A 215 -9.09 -10.15 -16.86
CA ILE A 215 -8.47 -11.44 -16.56
C ILE A 215 -9.60 -12.43 -16.71
N THR A 216 -9.50 -13.35 -17.66
CA THR A 216 -10.54 -14.32 -17.96
C THR A 216 -10.72 -15.19 -16.72
N THR A 217 -11.57 -14.75 -15.79
CA THR A 217 -12.14 -15.60 -14.76
C THR A 217 -13.03 -16.56 -15.52
N VAL A 218 -12.71 -17.85 -15.41
CA VAL A 218 -13.58 -18.92 -15.91
C VAL A 218 -14.99 -18.62 -15.40
N SER A 219 -15.95 -18.58 -16.31
CA SER A 219 -17.35 -18.19 -16.07
C SER A 219 -17.91 -18.78 -14.78
N SER A 220 -18.37 -17.92 -13.86
CA SER A 220 -18.95 -18.27 -12.54
C SER A 220 -20.26 -19.06 -12.58
N GLU A 221 -20.74 -19.51 -13.75
CA GLU A 221 -22.05 -20.18 -13.84
C GLU A 221 -22.00 -21.68 -13.49
N THR A 222 -20.84 -22.29 -13.24
CA THR A 222 -20.74 -23.74 -13.04
C THR A 222 -19.85 -24.23 -11.91
N VAL A 223 -19.47 -23.39 -10.94
CA VAL A 223 -18.64 -23.86 -9.81
C VAL A 223 -19.28 -23.40 -8.50
N GLY A 224 -19.88 -24.35 -7.78
CA GLY A 224 -20.35 -24.09 -6.42
C GLY A 224 -19.19 -23.63 -5.53
N LEU A 225 -19.46 -22.77 -4.54
CA LEU A 225 -18.52 -22.23 -3.55
C LEU A 225 -17.59 -23.25 -2.86
N LEU A 226 -17.82 -24.56 -3.03
CA LEU A 226 -17.04 -25.67 -2.48
C LEU A 226 -16.03 -26.29 -3.48
N GLU A 227 -16.04 -25.86 -4.75
CA GLU A 227 -15.22 -26.41 -5.83
C GLU A 227 -14.31 -25.34 -6.48
N GLU A 228 -14.03 -24.24 -5.80
CA GLU A 228 -13.14 -23.20 -6.31
C GLU A 228 -11.69 -23.70 -6.31
N VAL A 229 -11.24 -24.23 -7.46
CA VAL A 229 -9.85 -24.62 -7.66
C VAL A 229 -9.03 -23.36 -7.94
N VAL A 230 -8.35 -22.86 -6.90
CA VAL A 230 -7.38 -21.76 -7.01
C VAL A 230 -6.23 -22.20 -7.92
N THR A 231 -6.29 -21.83 -9.19
CA THR A 231 -5.19 -22.05 -10.14
C THR A 231 -4.39 -20.75 -10.34
N PRO A 232 -3.07 -20.82 -10.53
CA PRO A 232 -2.26 -19.63 -10.82
C PRO A 232 -2.74 -18.98 -12.12
N ARG A 233 -3.03 -17.67 -12.09
CA ARG A 233 -3.47 -16.90 -13.25
C ARG A 233 -2.42 -17.01 -14.38
N LYS A 234 -2.86 -17.36 -15.59
CA LYS A 234 -2.00 -17.39 -16.79
C LYS A 234 -1.92 -15.96 -17.35
N ASP A 235 -0.71 -15.50 -17.67
CA ASP A 235 -0.37 -14.14 -18.12
C ASP A 235 -0.57 -13.03 -17.07
N LEU A 236 0.30 -13.04 -16.06
CA LEU A 236 0.36 -12.00 -15.04
C LEU A 236 1.16 -10.78 -15.54
N PRO A 237 0.64 -9.54 -15.37
CA PRO A 237 1.41 -8.33 -15.63
C PRO A 237 2.67 -8.25 -14.74
N PRO A 238 3.62 -7.34 -15.02
CA PRO A 238 4.77 -7.17 -14.14
C PRO A 238 4.34 -6.69 -12.74
N LEU A 239 5.08 -7.12 -11.71
CA LEU A 239 4.85 -6.71 -10.32
C LEU A 239 5.05 -5.19 -10.11
N LEU A 240 6.08 -4.66 -10.76
CA LEU A 240 6.49 -3.27 -10.66
C LEU A 240 6.30 -2.61 -12.03
N LEU A 241 5.56 -1.52 -12.05
CA LEU A 241 5.35 -0.67 -13.22
C LEU A 241 6.07 0.66 -12.98
N LYS A 242 6.75 1.17 -14.00
CA LYS A 242 7.28 2.53 -13.93
C LYS A 242 6.14 3.53 -13.98
N LEU A 243 6.30 4.68 -13.32
CA LEU A 243 5.29 5.74 -13.37
C LEU A 243 5.02 6.25 -14.78
N SER A 244 6.00 6.19 -15.68
CA SER A 244 5.84 6.56 -17.11
C SER A 244 4.99 5.58 -17.92
N GLU A 245 4.78 4.35 -17.42
CA GLU A 245 4.01 3.29 -18.10
C GLU A 245 2.53 3.34 -17.74
N ARG A 246 2.14 4.07 -16.69
CA ARG A 246 0.74 4.16 -16.23
C ARG A 246 0.27 5.60 -16.20
N GLN A 247 -0.83 5.89 -16.90
CA GLN A 247 -1.51 7.18 -16.77
C GLN A 247 -2.11 7.36 -15.37
N ALA A 248 -1.82 8.48 -14.72
CA ALA A 248 -2.37 8.83 -13.41
C ALA A 248 -3.85 9.19 -13.52
N GLU A 249 -4.64 8.89 -12.48
CA GLU A 249 -5.99 9.41 -12.33
C GLU A 249 -5.96 10.94 -12.13
N ASN A 250 -7.00 11.62 -12.61
CA ASN A 250 -7.18 13.05 -12.35
C ASN A 250 -7.59 13.25 -10.89
N LEU A 251 -6.75 13.97 -10.16
CA LEU A 251 -6.98 14.34 -8.76
C LEU A 251 -7.04 15.85 -8.60
N ASP A 252 -8.06 16.32 -7.90
CA ASP A 252 -8.23 17.73 -7.52
C ASP A 252 -7.45 18.06 -6.25
N TYR A 253 -7.34 17.10 -5.32
CA TYR A 253 -6.60 17.27 -4.08
C TYR A 253 -5.85 16.00 -3.65
N LEU A 254 -4.77 16.20 -2.91
CA LEU A 254 -4.05 15.15 -2.20
C LEU A 254 -4.03 15.48 -0.71
N GLY A 255 -4.51 14.55 0.12
CA GLY A 255 -4.60 14.75 1.57
C GLY A 255 -3.88 13.66 2.36
N VAL A 256 -3.61 13.96 3.63
CA VAL A 256 -3.01 13.04 4.60
C VAL A 256 -3.87 13.01 5.85
N SER A 257 -3.90 11.87 6.54
CA SER A 257 -4.56 11.73 7.85
C SER A 257 -3.65 10.98 8.80
N TYR A 258 -3.19 11.64 9.87
CA TYR A 258 -2.26 11.05 10.82
C TYR A 258 -2.46 11.59 12.24
N GLY A 259 -2.01 10.84 13.24
CA GLY A 259 -1.96 11.31 14.62
C GLY A 259 -0.90 12.39 14.79
N LEU A 260 -1.31 13.60 15.17
CA LEU A 260 -0.42 14.76 15.23
C LEU A 260 0.76 14.52 16.18
N THR A 261 1.98 14.55 15.62
CA THR A 261 3.22 14.55 16.40
C THR A 261 4.20 15.57 15.82
N PRO A 262 5.11 16.16 16.62
CA PRO A 262 6.08 17.15 16.11
C PRO A 262 7.02 16.62 15.02
N ARG A 263 7.19 15.29 14.92
CA ARG A 263 8.01 14.66 13.88
C ARG A 263 7.28 14.53 12.55
N LEU A 264 5.98 14.30 12.58
CA LEU A 264 5.15 14.16 11.37
C LEU A 264 4.63 15.49 10.84
N LEU A 265 4.57 16.53 11.68
CA LEU A 265 4.11 17.87 11.30
C LEU A 265 5.19 18.69 10.55
N LYS A 266 6.47 18.39 10.79
CA LYS A 266 7.61 19.11 10.20
C LYS A 266 7.94 18.58 8.81
#